data_AF-W6YTG2-F1
#
_entry.id   AF-W6YTG2-F1
#
_cell.length_a   1.000
_cell.length_b   1.000
_cell.length_c   1.000
_cell.angle_alpha   90.00
_cell.angle_beta   90.00
_cell.angle_gamma   90.00
#
_symmetry.space_group_name_H-M   'P 1'
#
loop_
_entity.id
_entity.type
_entity.pdbx_description
1 polymer ?
#
loop_
_entity_poly.entity_id
_entity_poly.type
_entity_poly.pdbx_seq_one_letter_code
_entity_poly.pdbx_strand_id
1 'polypeptide(L)'
;MISGFNEEIRPRLPHTPRVRLPVDTIPDRPILVYEYLDKDLINQVQGQASLRARKEILKAILEGIADLHDRDIVHLGKYQVI
;
A
#
# COMPACT_ATOMS: atom_id res chain seq x y z
N MET A 1 -2.33 16.02 -7.67
CA MET A 1 -1.88 14.97 -6.72
C MET A 1 -2.12 13.57 -7.28
N ILE A 2 -3.32 13.27 -7.84
CA ILE A 2 -3.57 11.99 -8.53
C ILE A 2 -2.92 11.88 -9.90
N SER A 3 -2.73 13.00 -10.62
CA SER A 3 -1.97 13.02 -11.89
C SER A 3 -0.60 12.39 -11.72
N GLY A 4 0.19 12.82 -10.73
CA GLY A 4 1.49 12.22 -10.43
C GLY A 4 1.43 10.73 -10.11
N PHE A 5 0.40 10.24 -9.43
CA PHE A 5 0.25 8.79 -9.23
C PHE A 5 -0.03 8.06 -10.57
N ASN A 6 -0.99 8.53 -11.37
CA ASN A 6 -1.39 7.85 -12.60
C ASN A 6 -0.36 7.96 -13.74
N GLU A 7 0.38 9.06 -13.79
CA GLU A 7 1.36 9.35 -14.85
C GLU A 7 2.74 8.79 -14.50
N GLU A 8 3.16 8.91 -13.23
CA GLU A 8 4.52 8.53 -12.83
C GLU A 8 4.57 7.19 -12.13
N ILE A 9 3.64 6.88 -11.22
CA ILE A 9 3.76 5.72 -10.32
C ILE A 9 3.06 4.48 -10.90
N ARG A 10 1.81 4.62 -11.36
CA ARG A 10 0.98 3.51 -11.85
C ARG A 10 1.59 2.77 -13.04
N PRO A 11 2.20 3.42 -14.05
CA PRO A 11 2.81 2.70 -15.17
C PRO A 11 4.00 1.83 -14.78
N ARG A 12 4.68 2.18 -13.67
CA ARG A 12 5.81 1.42 -13.12
C ARG A 12 5.37 0.30 -12.16
N LEU A 13 4.09 0.23 -11.80
CA LEU A 13 3.51 -0.78 -10.91
C LEU A 13 2.69 -1.81 -11.71
N PRO A 14 3.32 -2.89 -12.24
CA PRO A 14 2.55 -4.02 -12.73
C PRO A 14 1.74 -4.66 -11.59
N HIS A 15 0.74 -5.48 -11.91
CA HIS A 15 -0.03 -6.23 -10.90
C HIS A 15 0.89 -7.02 -9.96
N THR A 16 1.19 -6.45 -8.79
CA THR A 16 1.91 -7.10 -7.69
C THR A 16 0.90 -7.43 -6.60
N PRO A 17 0.97 -8.64 -6.00
CA PRO A 17 0.05 -9.03 -4.93
C PRO A 17 0.32 -8.27 -3.61
N ARG A 18 1.46 -7.58 -3.48
CA ARG A 18 1.91 -6.98 -2.22
C ARG A 18 1.61 -5.49 -2.09
N VAL A 19 1.19 -4.83 -3.18
CA VAL A 19 0.83 -3.40 -3.19
C VAL A 19 -0.62 -3.27 -3.61
N ARG A 20 -1.43 -2.63 -2.78
CA ARG A 20 -2.84 -2.36 -3.11
C ARG A 20 -2.90 -1.26 -4.17
N LEU A 21 -3.48 -1.59 -5.32
CA LEU A 21 -3.67 -0.66 -6.44
C LEU A 21 -5.11 -0.15 -6.47
N PRO A 22 -5.37 1.07 -6.98
CA PRO A 22 -6.73 1.51 -7.20
C PRO A 22 -7.38 0.68 -8.30
N VAL A 23 -8.64 0.28 -8.06
CA VAL A 23 -9.46 -0.51 -8.98
C VAL A 23 -10.31 0.39 -9.89
N ASP A 24 -10.55 1.64 -9.48
CA ASP A 24 -11.35 2.61 -10.25
C ASP A 24 -10.98 4.06 -9.88
N THR A 25 -11.49 5.01 -10.65
CA THR A 25 -11.40 6.46 -10.43
C THR A 25 -12.73 7.13 -10.70
N ILE A 26 -13.07 8.18 -9.95
CA ILE A 26 -14.30 8.94 -10.20
C ILE A 26 -14.01 10.07 -11.21
N PRO A 27 -14.73 10.15 -12.35
CA PRO A 27 -14.55 11.23 -13.31
C PRO A 27 -14.67 12.61 -12.65
N ASP A 28 -13.84 13.55 -13.11
CA ASP A 28 -13.80 14.95 -12.67
C ASP A 28 -13.52 15.16 -11.16
N ARG A 29 -13.12 14.10 -10.45
CA ARG A 29 -12.77 14.17 -9.03
C ARG A 29 -11.39 13.60 -8.78
N PRO A 30 -10.59 14.22 -7.91
CA PRO A 30 -9.33 13.66 -7.48
C PRO A 30 -9.59 12.56 -6.43
N ILE A 31 -10.25 11.45 -6.82
CA ILE A 31 -10.54 10.30 -5.96
C ILE A 31 -10.08 9.01 -6.62
N LEU A 32 -9.32 8.20 -5.87
CA LEU A 32 -8.94 6.84 -6.21
C LEU A 32 -9.80 5.85 -5.42
N VAL A 33 -10.37 4.86 -6.11
CA VAL A 33 -11.19 3.81 -5.49
C VAL A 33 -10.33 2.56 -5.33
N TYR A 34 -10.41 1.94 -4.16
CA TYR A 34 -9.65 0.74 -3.83
C TYR A 34 -10.59 -0.37 -3.36
N GLU A 35 -10.22 -1.62 -3.59
CA GLU A 35 -10.94 -2.80 -3.06
C GLU A 35 -11.07 -2.71 -1.53
N TYR A 36 -12.27 -2.80 -0.98
CA TYR A 36 -12.51 -2.66 0.45
C TYR A 36 -11.81 -3.77 1.26
N LEU A 37 -11.09 -3.39 2.32
CA LEU A 37 -10.52 -4.31 3.30
C LEU A 37 -11.24 -4.09 4.63
N ASP A 38 -11.81 -5.15 5.19
CA ASP A 38 -12.53 -5.16 6.47
C ASP A 38 -11.59 -5.14 7.69
N LYS A 39 -10.29 -5.37 7.45
CA LYS A 39 -9.26 -5.53 8.47
C LYS A 39 -8.24 -4.41 8.39
N ASP A 40 -8.02 -3.78 9.54
CA ASP A 40 -6.96 -2.79 9.71
C ASP A 40 -5.66 -3.46 10.20
N LEU A 41 -4.59 -3.29 9.43
CA LEU A 41 -3.29 -3.92 9.70
C LEU A 41 -2.69 -3.48 11.03
N ILE A 42 -2.83 -2.19 11.39
CA ILE A 42 -2.24 -1.62 12.59
C ILE A 42 -2.96 -2.19 13.83
N ASN A 43 -4.29 -2.16 13.83
CA ASN A 43 -5.11 -2.72 14.90
C ASN A 43 -4.88 -4.23 15.05
N GLN A 44 -4.67 -4.95 13.95
CA GLN A 44 -4.33 -6.38 14.00
C GLN A 44 -2.95 -6.65 14.62
N VAL A 45 -1.94 -5.86 14.27
CA VAL A 45 -0.57 -6.03 14.78
C VAL A 45 -0.46 -5.55 16.24
N GLN A 46 -1.12 -4.45 16.61
CA GLN A 46 -1.12 -3.91 17.96
C GLN A 46 -1.94 -4.74 18.95
N GLY A 47 -2.93 -5.49 18.47
CA GLY A 47 -3.67 -6.47 19.28
C GLY A 47 -2.86 -7.73 19.61
N GLN A 48 -3.56 -8.86 19.72
CA GLN A 48 -3.01 -10.15 20.17
C GLN A 48 -2.32 -10.97 19.06
N ALA A 49 -1.81 -10.35 17.99
CA ALA A 49 -1.05 -11.07 16.98
C ALA A 49 0.15 -11.79 17.62
N SER A 50 0.26 -13.10 17.40
CA SER A 50 1.39 -13.89 17.87
C SER A 50 2.71 -13.35 17.30
N LEU A 51 3.83 -13.61 17.99
CA LEU A 51 5.15 -13.21 17.49
C LEU A 51 5.42 -13.73 16.07
N ARG A 52 4.97 -14.96 15.78
CA ARG A 52 5.08 -15.54 14.43
C ARG A 52 4.27 -14.73 13.41
N ALA A 53 3.01 -14.43 13.71
CA ALA A 53 2.16 -13.64 12.81
C ALA A 53 2.76 -12.26 12.54
N ARG A 54 3.29 -11.58 13.58
CA ARG A 54 3.97 -10.29 13.42
C ARG A 54 5.19 -10.38 12.50
N LYS A 55 5.99 -11.44 12.59
CA LYS A 55 7.14 -11.67 11.70
C LYS A 55 6.71 -11.89 10.25
N GLU A 56 5.67 -12.68 10.02
CA GLU A 56 5.15 -12.89 8.65
C GLU A 56 4.58 -11.60 8.05
N ILE A 57 3.85 -10.82 8.84
CA ILE A 57 3.36 -9.50 8.42
C ILE A 57 4.52 -8.58 8.05
N LEU A 58 5.53 -8.45 8.92
CA LEU A 58 6.70 -7.62 8.66
C LEU A 58 7.44 -8.07 7.39
N LYS A 59 7.62 -9.39 7.21
CA LYS A 59 8.24 -9.95 6.02
C LYS A 59 7.46 -9.55 4.76
N ALA A 60 6.14 -9.73 4.75
CA ALA A 60 5.30 -9.37 3.61
C ALA A 60 5.37 -7.86 3.28
N ILE A 61 5.38 -7.00 4.30
CA ILE A 61 5.56 -5.55 4.13
C ILE A 61 6.93 -5.24 3.50
N LEU A 62 8.00 -5.84 4.02
CA LEU A 62 9.36 -5.60 3.51
C LEU A 62 9.52 -6.10 2.07
N GLU A 63 8.93 -7.24 1.72
CA GLU A 63 8.88 -7.71 0.34
C GLU A 63 8.14 -6.72 -0.57
N GLY A 64 7.02 -6.16 -0.12
CA GLY A 64 6.29 -5.12 -0.85
C GLY A 64 7.10 -3.82 -1.03
N ILE A 65 7.87 -3.41 -0.02
CA ILE A 65 8.77 -2.24 -0.11
C ILE A 65 9.93 -2.52 -1.08
N ALA A 66 10.54 -3.69 -1.00
CA ALA A 66 11.60 -4.09 -1.94
C ALA A 66 11.07 -4.10 -3.38
N ASP A 67 9.86 -4.63 -3.59
CA ASP A 67 9.15 -4.56 -4.87
C ASP A 67 9.04 -3.12 -5.39
N LEU A 68 8.69 -2.15 -4.54
CA LEU A 68 8.62 -0.74 -4.94
C LEU A 68 10.00 -0.19 -5.32
N HIS A 69 11.03 -0.51 -4.52
CA HIS A 69 12.39 -0.03 -4.75
C HIS A 69 13.02 -0.56 -6.05
N ASP A 70 12.75 -1.82 -6.41
CA ASP A 70 13.17 -2.42 -7.69
C ASP A 70 12.62 -1.66 -8.91
N ARG A 71 11.58 -0.84 -8.69
CA ARG A 71 10.87 -0.05 -9.71
C ARG A 71 11.11 1.46 -9.56
N ASP A 72 12.09 1.85 -8.76
CA ASP A 72 12.43 3.24 -8.46
C ASP A 72 11.26 4.04 -7.86
N ILE A 73 10.49 3.39 -6.97
CA ILE A 73 9.39 4.00 -6.22
C ILE A 73 9.73 3.97 -4.74
N VAL A 74 9.83 5.14 -4.12
CA VAL A 74 10.11 5.26 -2.67
C VAL A 74 8.81 5.48 -1.90
N HIS A 75 8.51 4.58 -0.95
CA HIS A 75 7.38 4.77 -0.04
C HIS A 75 7.73 5.77 1.09
N LEU A 76 7.32 7.02 0.90
CA LEU A 76 7.48 8.09 1.90
C LEU A 76 6.26 8.13 2.82
N GLY A 77 6.11 7.11 3.68
CA GLY A 77 5.01 7.04 4.65
C GLY A 77 4.93 8.33 5.48
N LYS A 78 3.73 8.90 5.62
CA LYS A 78 3.49 10.00 6.56
C LYS A 78 2.92 9.42 7.86
N TYR A 79 3.66 9.56 8.95
CA TYR A 79 3.10 9.40 10.29
C TYR A 79 2.24 10.65 10.56
N GLN A 80 0.91 10.49 10.59
CA GLN A 80 0.07 11.46 11.30
C GLN A 80 0.11 11.07 12.77
N VAL A 81 0.89 11.83 13.55
CA VAL A 81 0.75 11.84 15.00
C VAL A 81 -0.66 12.34 15.29
N ILE A 82 -1.47 11.49 15.91
CA ILE A 82 -2.78 11.84 16.47
C ILE A 82 -2.54 12.65 17.74
#